data_AF-A0AAW4PZZ6-F1
#
_entry.id   AF-A0AAW4PZZ6-F1
#
_cell.length_a   1.000
_cell.length_b   1.000
_cell.length_c   1.000
_cell.angle_alpha   90.00
_cell.angle_beta   90.00
_cell.angle_gamma   90.00
#
_symmetry.space_group_name_H-M   'P 1'
#
loop_
_entity.id
_entity.type
_entity.pdbx_description
1 polymer ?
#
loop_
_entity_poly.entity_id
_entity_poly.type
_entity_poly.pdbx_seq_one_letter_code
_entity_poly.pdbx_strand_id
1 'polypeptide(L)'
;MTDRELYVIRAPTSVQTNAKRRGRQKTAAQGLLNSDTGSVQAIATEPGEKDIRFEYRGQYAEKIVSELKELASSSTIDEVPYAAVSESTPSDGYYTVQSASANRNDPRTDKLQVFDGVLVEAGTRANKRRVVRLNKNQADHPFGNETTAEVAVPATATQVQWLDRETESTSDPSLVTTRSAELGDVEIYDLQAAPYANATLVYDIPYADEGPVDVRVWDERGVGSRTDADGVLQFQKVFSTAHEYSGERVISNGLVRLRVDQSPALSVERWDDGAGEWTSQSLGSSSWSVSDIDIRHIGMARADARVVFADGSSEYPLDVSIKRGWTDPLWMEIDGEGGTEPRVADLLDPAASEQLYDPGADLGLVNRAVVQ
;
A
#
# COMPACT_ATOMS: atom_id res chain seq x y z
N MET A 1 0.95 1.13 -28.52
CA MET A 1 1.24 1.06 -27.08
C MET A 1 -0.10 1.08 -26.39
N THR A 2 -0.26 0.31 -25.32
CA THR A 2 -1.48 0.26 -24.52
C THR A 2 -1.19 0.92 -23.16
N ASP A 3 -2.26 1.36 -22.50
CA ASP A 3 -2.17 1.93 -21.16
C ASP A 3 -1.60 0.89 -20.20
N ARG A 4 -0.78 1.35 -19.27
CA ARG A 4 -0.14 0.52 -18.27
C ARG A 4 -0.40 1.04 -16.89
N GLU A 5 -0.31 0.16 -15.92
CA GLU A 5 -0.36 0.49 -14.51
C GLU A 5 0.90 -0.03 -13.85
N LEU A 6 1.53 0.84 -13.05
CA LEU A 6 2.54 0.45 -12.09
C LEU A 6 1.85 0.50 -10.72
N TYR A 7 1.55 -0.68 -10.18
CA TYR A 7 0.61 -0.84 -9.07
C TYR A 7 -0.72 -0.12 -9.36
N VAL A 8 -1.14 0.83 -8.51
CA VAL A 8 -2.37 1.63 -8.67
C VAL A 8 -2.15 2.98 -9.36
N ILE A 9 -0.98 3.20 -9.96
CA ILE A 9 -0.66 4.42 -10.69
C ILE A 9 -0.72 4.14 -12.19
N ARG A 10 -1.71 4.76 -12.84
CA ARG A 10 -1.92 4.63 -14.27
C ARG A 10 -0.94 5.49 -15.06
N ALA A 11 -0.29 4.87 -16.03
CA ALA A 11 0.55 5.47 -17.04
C ALA A 11 -0.13 5.32 -18.42
N PRO A 12 -0.97 6.29 -18.83
CA PRO A 12 -1.57 6.29 -20.17
C PRO A 12 -0.54 6.18 -21.29
N THR A 13 -0.95 5.65 -22.42
CA THR A 13 -0.10 5.52 -23.61
C THR A 13 0.51 6.86 -24.03
N SER A 14 -0.22 7.97 -23.84
CA SER A 14 0.23 9.33 -24.17
C SER A 14 1.40 9.81 -23.32
N VAL A 15 1.56 9.30 -22.10
CA VAL A 15 2.68 9.65 -21.21
C VAL A 15 3.83 8.68 -21.35
N GLN A 16 3.58 7.48 -21.87
CA GLN A 16 4.62 6.49 -22.14
C GLN A 16 5.48 6.97 -23.31
N THR A 17 6.70 7.36 -23.00
CA THR A 17 7.68 7.56 -24.05
C THR A 17 8.32 6.22 -24.36
N ASN A 18 8.49 5.91 -25.64
CA ASN A 18 9.42 4.86 -26.01
C ASN A 18 10.76 5.25 -25.40
N ALA A 19 11.19 4.54 -24.37
CA ALA A 19 12.59 4.33 -24.12
C ALA A 19 13.10 3.62 -25.38
N LYS A 20 13.35 4.38 -26.46
CA LYS A 20 14.27 3.94 -27.52
C LYS A 20 15.41 3.38 -26.73
N ARG A 21 15.67 2.06 -26.83
CA ARG A 21 16.86 1.40 -26.30
C ARG A 21 17.98 2.42 -26.39
N ARG A 22 18.26 3.14 -25.32
CA ARG A 22 19.39 4.04 -25.28
C ARG A 22 20.52 3.10 -24.97
N GLY A 23 20.87 2.28 -25.97
CA GLY A 23 22.25 1.94 -26.26
C GLY A 23 22.98 3.23 -26.65
N ARG A 24 22.90 4.25 -25.80
CA ARG A 24 23.83 5.35 -25.78
C ARG A 24 24.93 4.80 -24.90
N GLN A 25 25.81 4.05 -25.55
CA GLN A 25 27.13 3.67 -25.09
C GLN A 25 27.70 4.91 -24.38
N LYS A 26 27.59 4.97 -23.04
CA LYS A 26 28.30 5.97 -22.24
C LYS A 26 29.75 5.51 -22.25
N THR A 27 30.43 5.77 -23.36
CA THR A 27 31.88 5.62 -23.46
C THR A 27 32.46 6.75 -22.66
N ALA A 28 32.66 6.53 -21.35
CA ALA A 28 33.54 7.38 -20.56
C ALA A 28 34.96 7.11 -21.07
N ALA A 29 35.38 7.85 -22.09
CA ALA A 29 36.74 7.87 -22.55
C ALA A 29 37.58 8.60 -21.50
N GLN A 30 38.02 7.87 -20.46
CA GLN A 30 39.11 8.33 -19.63
C GLN A 30 40.39 8.12 -20.45
N GLY A 31 40.71 9.12 -21.27
CA GLY A 31 41.93 9.12 -22.07
C GLY A 31 43.15 9.15 -21.16
N LEU A 32 43.73 8.00 -20.88
CA LEU A 32 45.12 7.90 -20.42
C LEU A 32 46.01 8.28 -21.62
N LEU A 33 46.69 9.43 -21.51
CA LEU A 33 47.75 9.84 -22.42
C LEU A 33 48.90 8.81 -22.36
N ASN A 34 48.87 7.78 -23.23
CA ASN A 34 49.96 6.89 -23.69
C ASN A 34 49.61 5.38 -23.85
N SER A 35 48.39 4.99 -24.24
CA SER A 35 48.17 3.60 -24.66
C SER A 35 47.19 3.45 -25.82
N ASP A 36 47.64 2.80 -26.89
CA ASP A 36 46.92 2.58 -28.15
C ASP A 36 45.95 1.37 -28.09
N THR A 37 45.48 1.03 -26.88
CA THR A 37 44.47 -0.01 -26.64
C THR A 37 43.52 0.44 -25.53
N GLY A 38 42.37 0.97 -25.92
CA GLY A 38 41.27 1.26 -25.01
C GLY A 38 40.54 -0.04 -24.66
N SER A 39 40.70 -0.51 -23.42
CA SER A 39 39.81 -1.53 -22.85
C SER A 39 38.44 -0.90 -22.63
N VAL A 40 37.46 -1.28 -23.44
CA VAL A 40 36.07 -0.84 -23.33
C VAL A 40 35.36 -1.80 -22.39
N GLN A 41 35.08 -1.38 -21.16
CA GLN A 41 34.14 -2.08 -20.29
C GLN A 41 32.73 -1.56 -20.60
N ALA A 42 31.91 -2.39 -21.22
CA ALA A 42 30.50 -2.09 -21.42
C ALA A 42 29.79 -2.15 -20.06
N ILE A 43 29.29 -1.01 -19.57
CA ILE A 43 28.27 -0.99 -18.52
C ILE A 43 26.96 -1.35 -19.22
N ALA A 44 26.71 -2.65 -19.38
CA ALA A 44 25.43 -3.17 -19.81
C ALA A 44 24.45 -3.08 -18.64
N THR A 45 23.20 -2.74 -18.94
CA THR A 45 22.03 -2.97 -18.08
C THR A 45 22.05 -4.45 -17.65
N GLU A 46 21.84 -4.74 -16.37
CA GLU A 46 21.89 -6.13 -15.89
C GLU A 46 20.76 -6.95 -16.55
N PRO A 47 20.96 -8.25 -16.82
CA PRO A 47 19.91 -9.08 -17.39
C PRO A 47 18.64 -9.04 -16.50
N GLY A 48 17.52 -8.53 -17.03
CA GLY A 48 16.25 -8.43 -16.30
C GLY A 48 15.86 -7.01 -15.87
N GLU A 49 16.70 -6.00 -16.15
CA GLU A 49 16.37 -4.59 -15.93
C GLU A 49 15.58 -3.99 -17.10
N LYS A 50 14.63 -3.10 -16.77
CA LYS A 50 13.76 -2.39 -17.71
C LYS A 50 13.69 -0.90 -17.36
N ASP A 51 14.20 -0.07 -18.26
CA ASP A 51 14.04 1.38 -18.19
C ASP A 51 12.60 1.79 -18.54
N ILE A 52 11.96 2.56 -17.67
CA ILE A 52 10.67 3.19 -17.92
C ILE A 52 10.81 4.71 -17.89
N ARG A 53 10.08 5.38 -18.77
CA ARG A 53 10.02 6.85 -18.82
C ARG A 53 8.60 7.33 -19.09
N PHE A 54 8.06 8.06 -18.13
CA PHE A 54 6.73 8.68 -18.21
C PHE A 54 6.85 10.20 -18.25
N GLU A 55 6.12 10.83 -19.16
CA GLU A 55 6.03 12.29 -19.29
C GLU A 55 4.59 12.74 -19.02
N TYR A 56 4.33 13.20 -17.80
CA TYR A 56 3.01 13.68 -17.39
C TYR A 56 2.85 15.16 -17.70
N ARG A 57 1.65 15.52 -18.17
CA ARG A 57 1.26 16.89 -18.52
C ARG A 57 -0.04 17.26 -17.81
N GLY A 58 -0.14 18.51 -17.37
CA GLY A 58 -1.35 19.06 -16.75
C GLY A 58 -1.22 19.32 -15.25
N GLN A 59 -2.32 19.74 -14.64
CA GLN A 59 -2.37 20.24 -13.26
C GLN A 59 -1.94 19.21 -12.21
N TYR A 60 -2.17 17.92 -12.45
CA TYR A 60 -1.83 16.85 -11.50
C TYR A 60 -0.52 16.11 -11.85
N ALA A 61 0.27 16.63 -12.81
CA ALA A 61 1.51 15.98 -13.24
C ALA A 61 2.53 15.85 -12.10
N GLU A 62 2.70 16.90 -11.29
CA GLU A 62 3.60 16.88 -10.12
C GLU A 62 3.15 15.87 -9.07
N LYS A 63 1.85 15.84 -8.78
CA LYS A 63 1.26 14.88 -7.86
C LYS A 63 1.58 13.44 -8.27
N ILE A 64 1.27 13.06 -9.51
CA ILE A 64 1.47 11.69 -10.00
C ILE A 64 2.96 11.30 -10.00
N VAL A 65 3.85 12.22 -10.36
CA VAL A 65 5.30 11.94 -10.33
C VAL A 65 5.82 11.83 -8.89
N SER A 66 5.25 12.57 -7.94
CA SER A 66 5.55 12.38 -6.51
C SER A 66 5.08 11.01 -6.02
N GLU A 67 3.86 10.58 -6.37
CA GLU A 67 3.33 9.25 -6.05
C GLU A 67 4.28 8.14 -6.56
N LEU A 68 4.75 8.24 -7.80
CA LEU A 68 5.69 7.28 -8.39
C LEU A 68 7.05 7.28 -7.69
N LYS A 69 7.55 8.47 -7.31
CA LYS A 69 8.82 8.60 -6.59
C LYS A 69 8.71 7.98 -5.21
N GLU A 70 7.61 8.20 -4.50
CA GLU A 70 7.38 7.61 -3.19
C GLU A 70 7.27 6.09 -3.27
N LEU A 71 6.50 5.57 -4.24
CA LEU A 71 6.40 4.13 -4.48
C LEU A 71 7.77 3.50 -4.71
N ALA A 72 8.62 4.16 -5.49
CA ALA A 72 9.98 3.71 -5.77
C ALA A 72 10.93 3.75 -4.57
N SER A 73 10.63 4.57 -3.56
CA SER A 73 11.40 4.70 -2.33
C SER A 73 10.79 3.94 -1.15
N SER A 74 9.66 3.26 -1.36
CA SER A 74 8.96 2.51 -0.33
C SER A 74 9.82 1.32 0.10
N SER A 75 9.99 1.14 1.41
CA SER A 75 10.70 0.00 2.00
C SER A 75 9.77 -1.16 2.39
N THR A 76 8.47 -0.99 2.19
CA THR A 76 7.41 -1.91 2.62
C THR A 76 6.63 -2.48 1.44
N ILE A 77 6.81 -1.91 0.25
CA ILE A 77 6.20 -2.37 -1.00
C ILE A 77 7.34 -2.79 -1.93
N ASP A 78 7.75 -4.05 -1.84
CA ASP A 78 8.92 -4.57 -2.56
C ASP A 78 8.61 -4.93 -4.02
N GLU A 79 7.51 -5.67 -4.25
CA GLU A 79 7.14 -6.14 -5.59
C GLU A 79 5.71 -5.73 -5.98
N VAL A 80 5.65 -4.95 -7.06
CA VAL A 80 4.41 -4.40 -7.62
C VAL A 80 4.11 -4.94 -9.00
N PRO A 81 2.83 -5.03 -9.40
CA PRO A 81 2.50 -5.38 -10.76
C PRO A 81 2.88 -4.20 -11.68
N TYR A 82 3.50 -4.52 -12.82
CA TYR A 82 3.56 -3.62 -13.96
C TYR A 82 2.95 -4.33 -15.15
N ALA A 83 1.72 -3.97 -15.48
CA ALA A 83 0.93 -4.67 -16.48
C ALA A 83 0.15 -3.68 -17.35
N ALA A 84 -0.26 -4.16 -18.52
CA ALA A 84 -1.17 -3.42 -19.38
C ALA A 84 -2.63 -3.55 -18.91
N VAL A 85 -3.39 -2.45 -19.02
CA VAL A 85 -4.76 -2.36 -18.49
C VAL A 85 -5.77 -3.10 -19.36
N SER A 86 -5.61 -3.09 -20.68
CA SER A 86 -6.63 -3.61 -21.61
C SER A 86 -6.24 -4.90 -22.33
N GLU A 87 -4.95 -5.21 -22.45
CA GLU A 87 -4.45 -6.33 -23.24
C GLU A 87 -3.18 -6.87 -22.61
N SER A 88 -3.03 -8.18 -22.45
CA SER A 88 -1.78 -8.70 -21.91
C SER A 88 -0.60 -8.47 -22.87
N THR A 89 0.54 -8.08 -22.32
CA THR A 89 1.79 -7.88 -23.05
C THR A 89 2.88 -8.82 -22.55
N PRO A 90 3.90 -9.12 -23.37
CA PRO A 90 5.06 -9.94 -22.95
C PRO A 90 5.90 -9.34 -21.81
N SER A 91 5.51 -8.17 -21.30
CA SER A 91 6.23 -7.47 -20.24
C SER A 91 5.32 -7.12 -19.07
N ASP A 92 4.22 -7.86 -18.96
CA ASP A 92 3.40 -7.88 -17.76
C ASP A 92 4.08 -8.81 -16.74
N GLY A 93 4.24 -8.32 -15.53
CA GLY A 93 5.05 -9.00 -14.52
C GLY A 93 4.98 -8.32 -13.17
N TYR A 94 5.62 -8.94 -12.20
CA TYR A 94 5.97 -8.34 -10.93
C TYR A 94 7.36 -7.72 -11.05
N TYR A 95 7.49 -6.50 -10.57
CA TYR A 95 8.73 -5.74 -10.64
C TYR A 95 9.03 -5.06 -9.33
N THR A 96 10.33 -4.95 -9.03
CA THR A 96 10.85 -4.07 -7.98
C THR A 96 11.36 -2.79 -8.65
N VAL A 97 11.04 -1.64 -8.06
CA VAL A 97 11.55 -0.36 -8.55
C VAL A 97 12.92 -0.12 -7.90
N GLN A 98 13.99 -0.27 -8.67
CA GLN A 98 15.36 -0.20 -8.15
C GLN A 98 15.86 1.25 -8.04
N SER A 99 15.45 2.09 -8.99
CA SER A 99 15.75 3.51 -8.95
C SER A 99 14.65 4.31 -9.62
N ALA A 100 14.46 5.52 -9.12
CA ALA A 100 13.56 6.49 -9.69
C ALA A 100 14.16 7.89 -9.59
N SER A 101 13.96 8.67 -10.65
CA SER A 101 14.24 10.08 -10.67
C SER A 101 13.04 10.83 -11.21
N ALA A 102 12.65 11.87 -10.48
CA ALA A 102 11.64 12.83 -10.89
C ALA A 102 12.36 14.10 -11.32
N ASN A 103 12.22 14.48 -12.58
CA ASN A 103 12.83 15.68 -13.13
C ASN A 103 11.73 16.65 -13.58
N ARG A 104 11.80 17.89 -13.10
CA ARG A 104 11.05 18.99 -13.70
C ARG A 104 11.70 19.29 -15.06
N ASN A 105 10.97 19.09 -16.15
CA ASN A 105 11.47 19.41 -17.49
C ASN A 105 11.64 20.93 -17.68
N ASP A 106 10.81 21.74 -17.02
CA ASP A 106 10.94 23.20 -16.97
C ASP A 106 10.76 23.66 -15.52
N PRO A 107 11.77 24.31 -14.90
CA PRO A 107 11.66 24.79 -13.52
C PRO A 107 10.59 25.87 -13.33
N ARG A 108 10.07 26.46 -14.43
CA ARG A 108 9.03 27.51 -14.38
C ARG A 108 7.61 26.97 -14.34
N THR A 109 7.39 25.67 -14.54
CA THR A 109 6.05 25.08 -14.53
C THR A 109 6.03 23.70 -13.88
N ASP A 110 5.04 23.48 -13.04
CA ASP A 110 4.71 22.20 -12.42
C ASP A 110 3.93 21.28 -13.39
N LYS A 111 3.42 21.82 -14.50
CA LYS A 111 2.52 21.12 -15.44
C LYS A 111 3.21 20.18 -16.42
N LEU A 112 4.54 20.03 -16.37
CA LEU A 112 5.30 19.11 -17.20
C LEU A 112 6.37 18.40 -16.37
N GLN A 113 6.11 17.14 -16.06
CA GLN A 113 6.96 16.35 -15.19
C GLN A 113 7.41 15.08 -15.90
N VAL A 114 8.64 14.67 -15.65
CA VAL A 114 9.18 13.43 -16.15
C VAL A 114 9.56 12.53 -14.99
N PHE A 115 9.12 11.29 -15.09
CA PHE A 115 9.58 10.19 -14.28
C PHE A 115 10.47 9.29 -15.14
N ASP A 116 11.70 9.05 -14.68
CA ASP A 116 12.62 8.06 -15.23
C ASP A 116 12.91 7.04 -14.13
N GLY A 117 12.66 5.76 -14.38
CA GLY A 117 12.88 4.69 -13.40
C GLY A 117 13.43 3.40 -14.01
N VAL A 118 14.05 2.58 -13.18
CA VAL A 118 14.57 1.25 -13.54
C VAL A 118 13.78 0.20 -12.77
N LEU A 119 13.15 -0.71 -13.50
CA LEU A 119 12.42 -1.84 -12.96
C LEU A 119 13.27 -3.11 -13.09
N VAL A 120 13.31 -3.93 -12.04
CA VAL A 120 13.92 -5.28 -12.08
C VAL A 120 12.79 -6.30 -12.03
N GLU A 121 12.76 -7.24 -12.97
CA GLU A 121 11.74 -8.28 -13.00
C GLU A 121 11.89 -9.26 -11.82
N ALA A 122 10.88 -9.31 -10.96
CA ALA A 122 10.81 -10.26 -9.84
C ALA A 122 10.15 -11.60 -10.28
N GLY A 123 9.31 -11.56 -11.31
CA GLY A 123 8.70 -12.73 -11.93
C GLY A 123 7.37 -12.42 -12.59
N THR A 124 6.59 -13.45 -12.91
CA THR A 124 5.27 -13.33 -13.52
C THR A 124 4.26 -14.21 -12.76
N ARG A 125 2.97 -14.05 -13.02
CA ARG A 125 1.94 -14.97 -12.50
C ARG A 125 2.17 -16.44 -12.89
N ALA A 126 2.95 -16.69 -13.94
CA ALA A 126 3.27 -18.05 -14.36
C ALA A 126 4.21 -18.77 -13.36
N ASN A 127 5.14 -18.04 -12.72
CA ASN A 127 6.16 -18.60 -11.82
C ASN A 127 6.12 -18.05 -10.39
N LYS A 128 5.30 -17.04 -10.09
CA LYS A 128 5.09 -16.46 -8.76
C LYS A 128 3.61 -16.48 -8.36
N ARG A 129 3.37 -16.54 -7.05
CA ARG A 129 2.07 -16.34 -6.39
C ARG A 129 2.18 -15.22 -5.37
N ARG A 130 1.07 -14.53 -5.10
CA ARG A 130 0.98 -13.58 -3.99
C ARG A 130 0.94 -14.37 -2.68
N VAL A 131 1.62 -13.85 -1.67
CA VAL A 131 1.62 -14.40 -0.32
C VAL A 131 1.31 -13.31 0.68
N VAL A 132 0.40 -13.58 1.60
CA VAL A 132 0.20 -12.80 2.82
C VAL A 132 1.01 -13.48 3.91
N ARG A 133 2.14 -12.87 4.24
CA ARG A 133 2.97 -13.25 5.38
C ARG A 133 2.28 -12.79 6.64
N LEU A 134 2.28 -13.65 7.66
CA LEU A 134 1.57 -13.43 8.90
C LEU A 134 2.58 -13.43 10.04
N ASN A 135 2.39 -12.52 10.98
CA ASN A 135 3.16 -12.43 12.21
C ASN A 135 2.19 -12.18 13.35
N LYS A 136 1.47 -13.25 13.72
CA LYS A 136 0.40 -13.19 14.71
C LYS A 136 0.93 -12.68 16.04
N ASN A 137 0.36 -11.59 16.53
CA ASN A 137 0.55 -11.13 17.90
C ASN A 137 -0.80 -11.09 18.63
N GLN A 138 -0.75 -11.02 19.96
CA GLN A 138 -1.89 -10.61 20.75
C GLN A 138 -1.81 -9.10 20.95
N ALA A 139 -2.86 -8.39 20.58
CA ALA A 139 -2.99 -6.96 20.81
C ALA A 139 -3.42 -6.71 22.27
N ASP A 140 -2.89 -5.66 22.88
CA ASP A 140 -3.29 -5.21 24.21
C ASP A 140 -4.20 -3.98 24.08
N HIS A 141 -5.48 -4.14 24.41
CA HIS A 141 -6.49 -3.10 24.34
C HIS A 141 -7.77 -3.45 25.12
N PRO A 142 -8.57 -2.45 25.54
CA PRO A 142 -9.79 -2.67 26.32
C PRO A 142 -11.07 -2.86 25.48
N PHE A 143 -11.00 -2.70 24.15
CA PHE A 143 -12.19 -2.58 23.27
C PHE A 143 -12.97 -3.86 22.99
N GLY A 144 -12.54 -5.01 23.50
CA GLY A 144 -13.20 -6.28 23.21
C GLY A 144 -12.36 -7.50 23.54
N ASN A 145 -12.86 -8.67 23.17
CA ASN A 145 -12.19 -9.95 23.42
C ASN A 145 -12.41 -10.98 22.31
N GLU A 146 -12.66 -10.53 21.07
CA GLU A 146 -12.83 -11.44 19.94
C GLU A 146 -11.51 -12.16 19.64
N THR A 147 -11.52 -13.49 19.73
CA THR A 147 -10.30 -14.30 19.62
C THR A 147 -9.95 -14.74 18.20
N THR A 148 -10.70 -14.29 17.20
CA THR A 148 -10.39 -14.55 15.78
C THR A 148 -9.15 -13.77 15.34
N ALA A 149 -8.54 -14.18 14.23
CA ALA A 149 -7.44 -13.46 13.61
C ALA A 149 -7.71 -13.34 12.10
N GLU A 150 -8.49 -12.32 11.73
CA GLU A 150 -9.01 -12.17 10.38
C GLU A 150 -7.94 -11.71 9.37
N VAL A 151 -7.76 -12.49 8.31
CA VAL A 151 -6.88 -12.19 7.18
C VAL A 151 -7.73 -12.08 5.92
N ALA A 152 -7.59 -10.98 5.18
CA ALA A 152 -8.35 -10.75 3.98
C ALA A 152 -7.51 -10.91 2.71
N VAL A 153 -8.12 -11.44 1.65
CA VAL A 153 -7.61 -11.44 0.27
C VAL A 153 -8.66 -10.88 -0.68
N PRO A 154 -8.29 -10.36 -1.85
CA PRO A 154 -9.27 -9.96 -2.85
C PRO A 154 -10.15 -11.14 -3.26
N ALA A 155 -11.47 -10.95 -3.37
CA ALA A 155 -12.40 -12.04 -3.74
C ALA A 155 -12.22 -12.52 -5.20
N THR A 156 -11.53 -11.74 -6.04
CA THR A 156 -11.11 -12.13 -7.39
C THR A 156 -9.90 -13.07 -7.39
N ALA A 157 -9.27 -13.28 -6.23
CA ALA A 157 -8.19 -14.22 -6.08
C ALA A 157 -8.67 -15.65 -6.31
N THR A 158 -7.77 -16.50 -6.81
CA THR A 158 -8.01 -17.91 -7.09
C THR A 158 -6.89 -18.74 -6.50
N GLN A 159 -7.13 -20.04 -6.30
CA GLN A 159 -6.14 -20.96 -5.72
C GLN A 159 -5.63 -20.47 -4.36
N VAL A 160 -6.55 -20.00 -3.51
CA VAL A 160 -6.21 -19.57 -2.15
C VAL A 160 -5.88 -20.80 -1.32
N GLN A 161 -4.69 -20.84 -0.71
CA GLN A 161 -4.19 -21.96 0.08
C GLN A 161 -3.48 -21.48 1.33
N TRP A 162 -3.63 -22.20 2.44
CA TRP A 162 -2.69 -22.12 3.55
C TRP A 162 -1.37 -22.78 3.12
N LEU A 163 -0.25 -22.13 3.42
CA LEU A 163 1.10 -22.63 3.20
C LEU A 163 1.85 -22.63 4.53
N ASP A 164 2.44 -23.77 4.89
CA ASP A 164 3.43 -23.84 5.95
C ASP A 164 4.80 -23.42 5.41
N ARG A 165 5.38 -22.37 5.98
CA ARG A 165 6.69 -21.85 5.54
C ARG A 165 7.85 -22.81 5.85
N GLU A 166 7.69 -23.73 6.79
CA GLU A 166 8.76 -24.64 7.20
C GLU A 166 8.75 -25.92 6.37
N THR A 167 7.56 -26.51 6.16
CA THR A 167 7.43 -27.80 5.46
C THR A 167 7.02 -27.68 4.00
N GLU A 168 6.63 -26.48 3.56
CA GLU A 168 6.03 -26.21 2.25
C GLU A 168 4.73 -27.00 1.99
N SER A 169 4.10 -27.50 3.07
CA SER A 169 2.81 -28.19 2.99
C SER A 169 1.69 -27.19 2.74
N THR A 170 0.68 -27.61 1.96
CA THR A 170 -0.48 -26.79 1.64
C THR A 170 -1.79 -27.41 2.14
N SER A 171 -2.77 -26.54 2.43
CA SER A 171 -4.12 -26.94 2.81
C SER A 171 -5.14 -25.91 2.35
N ASP A 172 -6.35 -26.35 2.02
CA ASP A 172 -7.41 -25.46 1.58
C ASP A 172 -8.00 -24.67 2.78
N PRO A 173 -8.05 -23.34 2.71
CA PRO A 173 -8.61 -22.52 3.77
C PRO A 173 -10.14 -22.56 3.73
N SER A 174 -10.77 -22.45 4.91
CA SER A 174 -12.22 -22.27 4.99
C SER A 174 -12.56 -20.78 4.95
N LEU A 175 -13.35 -20.37 3.96
CA LEU A 175 -13.86 -19.01 3.85
C LEU A 175 -14.79 -18.72 5.04
N VAL A 176 -14.53 -17.63 5.75
CA VAL A 176 -15.39 -17.16 6.86
C VAL A 176 -16.55 -16.35 6.32
N THR A 177 -16.24 -15.31 5.53
CA THR A 177 -17.22 -14.43 4.90
C THR A 177 -16.59 -13.66 3.75
N THR A 178 -17.42 -13.08 2.90
CA THR A 178 -17.03 -12.04 1.94
C THR A 178 -17.53 -10.69 2.46
N ARG A 179 -16.74 -9.63 2.30
CA ARG A 179 -17.12 -8.24 2.63
C ARG A 179 -16.95 -7.37 1.38
N SER A 180 -17.93 -6.51 1.11
CA SER A 180 -17.91 -5.59 -0.03
C SER A 180 -17.32 -4.25 0.38
N ALA A 181 -16.18 -3.90 -0.20
CA ALA A 181 -15.47 -2.65 0.04
C ALA A 181 -15.68 -1.67 -1.13
N GLU A 182 -15.35 -0.38 -0.93
CA GLU A 182 -15.54 0.71 -1.90
C GLU A 182 -15.13 0.37 -3.35
N LEU A 183 -14.06 -0.42 -3.52
CA LEU A 183 -13.44 -0.70 -4.81
C LEU A 183 -13.33 -2.19 -5.14
N GLY A 184 -14.03 -3.04 -4.41
CA GLY A 184 -14.09 -4.48 -4.67
C GLY A 184 -14.35 -5.31 -3.43
N ASP A 185 -14.65 -6.58 -3.65
CA ASP A 185 -14.92 -7.53 -2.58
C ASP A 185 -13.63 -8.14 -2.03
N VAL A 186 -13.66 -8.46 -0.74
CA VAL A 186 -12.61 -9.21 -0.05
C VAL A 186 -13.16 -10.44 0.64
N GLU A 187 -12.43 -11.53 0.54
CA GLU A 187 -12.69 -12.78 1.25
C GLU A 187 -11.89 -12.82 2.55
N ILE A 188 -12.57 -13.15 3.64
CA ILE A 188 -12.01 -13.21 5.00
C ILE A 188 -11.76 -14.66 5.38
N TYR A 189 -10.56 -14.91 5.88
CA TYR A 189 -10.08 -16.18 6.40
C TYR A 189 -9.63 -16.01 7.85
N ASP A 190 -9.84 -17.01 8.70
CA ASP A 190 -9.39 -16.97 10.09
C ASP A 190 -8.06 -17.72 10.26
N LEU A 191 -7.02 -16.99 10.67
CA LEU A 191 -5.71 -17.54 10.95
C LEU A 191 -5.73 -18.52 12.15
N GLN A 192 -6.66 -18.40 13.09
CA GLN A 192 -6.79 -19.38 14.19
C GLN A 192 -7.24 -20.76 13.70
N ALA A 193 -7.96 -20.80 12.58
CA ALA A 193 -8.41 -22.04 11.94
C ALA A 193 -7.35 -22.64 11.02
N ALA A 194 -6.19 -21.99 10.85
CA ALA A 194 -5.12 -22.50 10.01
C ALA A 194 -4.52 -23.80 10.60
N PRO A 195 -4.21 -24.81 9.77
CA PRO A 195 -3.71 -26.10 10.25
C PRO A 195 -2.22 -26.07 10.66
N TYR A 196 -1.53 -24.94 10.47
CA TYR A 196 -0.09 -24.80 10.69
C TYR A 196 0.22 -23.69 11.69
N ALA A 197 1.28 -23.89 12.48
CA ALA A 197 1.73 -22.88 13.44
C ALA A 197 2.26 -21.61 12.75
N ASN A 198 2.97 -21.77 11.63
CA ASN A 198 3.56 -20.70 10.82
C ASN A 198 2.85 -20.58 9.46
N ALA A 199 1.51 -20.57 9.49
CA ALA A 199 0.69 -20.47 8.30
C ALA A 199 0.87 -19.11 7.60
N THR A 200 0.95 -19.13 6.29
CA THR A 200 0.74 -17.97 5.42
C THR A 200 -0.35 -18.27 4.40
N LEU A 201 -0.97 -17.24 3.86
CA LEU A 201 -2.00 -17.41 2.85
C LEU A 201 -1.41 -17.09 1.48
N VAL A 202 -1.53 -18.01 0.53
CA VAL A 202 -1.03 -17.83 -0.83
C VAL A 202 -2.17 -17.88 -1.84
N TYR A 203 -2.08 -17.10 -2.91
CA TYR A 203 -3.11 -17.05 -3.94
C TYR A 203 -2.58 -16.55 -5.29
N ASP A 204 -3.36 -16.76 -6.34
CA ASP A 204 -3.20 -16.14 -7.66
C ASP A 204 -4.25 -15.06 -7.87
N ILE A 205 -3.87 -13.95 -8.48
CA ILE A 205 -4.78 -12.84 -8.76
C ILE A 205 -4.44 -12.23 -10.13
N PRO A 206 -5.44 -11.85 -10.95
CA PRO A 206 -5.18 -11.10 -12.17
C PRO A 206 -4.51 -9.75 -11.89
N TYR A 207 -3.59 -9.32 -12.77
CA TYR A 207 -2.88 -8.05 -12.58
C TYR A 207 -3.80 -6.83 -12.49
N ALA A 208 -4.93 -6.86 -13.21
CA ALA A 208 -5.92 -5.77 -13.19
C ALA A 208 -6.69 -5.69 -11.85
N ASP A 209 -6.69 -6.77 -11.07
CA ASP A 209 -7.39 -6.87 -9.79
C ASP A 209 -6.42 -6.66 -8.60
N GLU A 210 -5.14 -6.38 -8.84
CA GLU A 210 -4.18 -6.06 -7.79
C GLU A 210 -4.21 -4.58 -7.41
N GLY A 211 -4.44 -4.28 -6.12
CA GLY A 211 -4.46 -2.91 -5.61
C GLY A 211 -5.84 -2.26 -5.35
N PRO A 212 -6.97 -2.62 -6.01
CA PRO A 212 -8.29 -2.05 -5.71
C PRO A 212 -8.67 -2.09 -4.23
N VAL A 213 -8.48 -3.25 -3.59
CA VAL A 213 -8.88 -3.52 -2.19
C VAL A 213 -7.71 -3.43 -1.20
N ASP A 214 -6.54 -2.98 -1.64
CA ASP A 214 -5.38 -2.81 -0.75
C ASP A 214 -5.53 -1.57 0.13
N VAL A 215 -4.81 -1.56 1.26
CA VAL A 215 -4.81 -0.42 2.18
C VAL A 215 -4.11 0.77 1.54
N ARG A 216 -4.66 1.96 1.76
CA ARG A 216 -4.20 3.21 1.16
C ARG A 216 -4.10 4.29 2.20
N VAL A 217 -3.01 5.04 2.08
CA VAL A 217 -2.79 6.29 2.79
C VAL A 217 -2.89 7.42 1.77
N TRP A 218 -3.60 8.48 2.14
CA TRP A 218 -3.78 9.65 1.30
C TRP A 218 -3.38 10.92 2.04
N ASP A 219 -2.80 11.84 1.27
CA ASP A 219 -2.78 13.27 1.61
C ASP A 219 -3.94 13.95 0.86
N GLU A 220 -4.85 14.54 1.64
CA GLU A 220 -5.98 15.31 1.15
C GLU A 220 -5.57 16.66 0.55
N ARG A 221 -4.36 17.15 0.85
CA ARG A 221 -3.75 18.34 0.23
C ARG A 221 -4.56 19.64 0.34
N GLY A 222 -5.47 19.73 1.32
CA GLY A 222 -6.33 20.89 1.56
C GLY A 222 -7.42 21.13 0.51
N VAL A 223 -7.78 20.12 -0.30
CA VAL A 223 -8.80 20.26 -1.37
C VAL A 223 -10.22 19.88 -0.97
N GLY A 224 -10.42 19.29 0.20
CA GLY A 224 -11.66 18.83 0.83
C GLY A 224 -12.29 17.58 0.20
N SER A 225 -12.17 17.45 -1.13
CA SER A 225 -12.82 16.41 -1.93
C SER A 225 -11.82 15.53 -2.66
N ARG A 226 -12.06 14.20 -2.65
CA ARG A 226 -11.19 13.20 -3.29
C ARG A 226 -11.01 13.43 -4.79
N THR A 227 -12.06 13.85 -5.49
CA THR A 227 -12.05 14.14 -6.93
C THR A 227 -12.37 15.61 -7.20
N ASP A 228 -11.96 16.13 -8.35
CA ASP A 228 -12.36 17.45 -8.83
C ASP A 228 -13.71 17.41 -9.55
N ALA A 229 -14.11 18.54 -10.13
CA ALA A 229 -15.36 18.67 -10.89
C ALA A 229 -15.39 17.79 -12.16
N ASP A 230 -14.24 17.38 -12.67
CA ASP A 230 -14.08 16.51 -13.84
C ASP A 230 -13.92 15.02 -13.44
N GLY A 231 -14.03 14.70 -12.14
CA GLY A 231 -13.87 13.35 -11.61
C GLY A 231 -12.42 12.89 -11.49
N VAL A 232 -11.44 13.80 -11.63
CA VAL A 232 -10.01 13.49 -11.53
C VAL A 232 -9.59 13.44 -10.06
N LEU A 233 -8.89 12.37 -9.68
CA LEU A 233 -8.37 12.18 -8.33
C LEU A 233 -7.42 13.33 -7.93
N GLN A 234 -7.78 14.06 -6.88
CA GLN A 234 -7.01 15.19 -6.35
C GLN A 234 -6.11 14.80 -5.19
N PHE A 235 -6.58 13.88 -4.35
CA PHE A 235 -5.79 13.32 -3.25
C PHE A 235 -4.54 12.66 -3.81
N GLN A 236 -3.44 12.77 -3.05
CA GLN A 236 -2.19 12.11 -3.37
C GLN A 236 -2.13 10.75 -2.68
N LYS A 237 -1.80 9.70 -3.44
CA LYS A 237 -1.45 8.41 -2.84
C LYS A 237 -0.11 8.53 -2.14
N VAL A 238 -0.05 8.13 -0.88
CA VAL A 238 1.18 8.17 -0.11
C VAL A 238 1.75 6.76 0.02
N PHE A 239 3.02 6.60 -0.31
CA PHE A 239 3.74 5.32 -0.20
C PHE A 239 4.97 5.39 0.71
N SER A 240 5.31 6.58 1.20
CA SER A 240 6.42 6.82 2.09
C SER A 240 5.95 7.34 3.45
N THR A 241 6.48 6.77 4.53
CA THR A 241 6.25 7.25 5.90
C THR A 241 6.89 8.62 6.15
N ALA A 242 7.89 9.01 5.33
CA ALA A 242 8.54 10.31 5.39
C ALA A 242 7.82 11.40 4.56
N HIS A 243 6.60 11.13 4.08
CA HIS A 243 5.82 12.09 3.32
C HIS A 243 5.42 13.30 4.19
N GLU A 244 5.62 14.51 3.64
CA GLU A 244 5.18 15.75 4.29
C GLU A 244 3.74 16.06 3.87
N TYR A 245 2.80 15.82 4.79
CA TYR A 245 1.38 16.05 4.57
C TYR A 245 1.07 17.54 4.50
N SER A 246 0.25 17.91 3.52
CA SER A 246 -0.23 19.29 3.33
C SER A 246 -1.69 19.49 3.75
N GLY A 247 -2.45 18.41 3.93
CA GLY A 247 -3.81 18.43 4.46
C GLY A 247 -4.09 17.29 5.42
N GLU A 248 -5.35 16.85 5.43
CA GLU A 248 -5.81 15.75 6.28
C GLU A 248 -5.13 14.43 5.87
N ARG A 249 -4.74 13.64 6.87
CA ARG A 249 -4.23 12.28 6.65
C ARG A 249 -5.40 11.33 6.62
N VAL A 250 -5.50 10.54 5.55
CA VAL A 250 -6.60 9.59 5.39
C VAL A 250 -6.05 8.19 5.19
N ILE A 251 -6.34 7.28 6.12
CA ILE A 251 -5.96 5.86 6.03
C ILE A 251 -7.23 5.06 5.77
N SER A 252 -7.26 4.25 4.70
CA SER A 252 -8.45 3.50 4.31
C SER A 252 -8.11 2.12 3.75
N ASN A 253 -8.94 1.14 4.06
CA ASN A 253 -8.91 -0.20 3.46
C ASN A 253 -10.13 -0.47 2.54
N GLY A 254 -10.95 0.56 2.27
CA GLY A 254 -12.20 0.45 1.51
C GLY A 254 -13.45 0.02 2.31
N LEU A 255 -13.31 -0.50 3.54
CA LEU A 255 -14.42 -0.81 4.46
C LEU A 255 -14.50 0.18 5.62
N VAL A 256 -13.34 0.62 6.10
CA VAL A 256 -13.17 1.64 7.11
C VAL A 256 -12.16 2.66 6.64
N ARG A 257 -12.38 3.90 7.07
CA ARG A 257 -11.51 5.02 6.78
C ARG A 257 -11.35 5.88 8.03
N LEU A 258 -10.11 6.10 8.40
CA LEU A 258 -9.70 7.02 9.44
C LEU A 258 -9.24 8.31 8.78
N ARG A 259 -9.78 9.44 9.22
CA ARG A 259 -9.32 10.76 8.79
C ARG A 259 -8.89 11.58 10.00
N VAL A 260 -7.70 12.16 9.91
CA VAL A 260 -7.04 12.85 11.02
C VAL A 260 -6.50 14.19 10.54
N ASP A 261 -6.99 15.25 11.17
CA ASP A 261 -6.51 16.63 11.01
C ASP A 261 -5.74 17.09 12.27
N GLN A 262 -4.78 18.00 12.10
CA GLN A 262 -3.94 18.56 13.16
C GLN A 262 -4.67 19.58 14.06
N SER A 263 -5.96 19.86 13.83
CA SER A 263 -6.79 20.71 14.72
C SER A 263 -8.30 20.60 14.49
N PRO A 264 -9.06 20.12 15.47
CA PRO A 264 -9.07 18.81 16.11
C PRO A 264 -10.21 17.97 15.51
N ALA A 265 -9.90 16.95 14.72
CA ALA A 265 -10.93 16.03 14.24
C ALA A 265 -10.33 14.66 13.97
N LEU A 266 -10.67 13.72 14.84
CA LEU A 266 -10.64 12.30 14.49
C LEU A 266 -12.00 11.98 13.90
N SER A 267 -12.04 11.44 12.69
CA SER A 267 -13.26 10.86 12.14
C SER A 267 -13.00 9.44 11.67
N VAL A 268 -13.97 8.58 11.98
CA VAL A 268 -14.01 7.19 11.49
C VAL A 268 -15.25 7.08 10.61
N GLU A 269 -15.09 6.52 9.43
CA GLU A 269 -16.18 6.26 8.50
C GLU A 269 -16.16 4.79 8.11
N ARG A 270 -17.35 4.19 7.98
CA ARG A 270 -17.53 2.84 7.44
C ARG A 270 -18.19 2.93 6.06
N TRP A 271 -17.81 2.04 5.17
CA TRP A 271 -18.41 1.91 3.86
C TRP A 271 -19.79 1.24 3.98
N ASP A 272 -20.82 1.89 3.44
CA ASP A 272 -22.14 1.28 3.23
C ASP A 272 -22.26 0.87 1.76
N ASP A 273 -22.09 -0.43 1.50
CA ASP A 273 -22.20 -0.99 0.15
C ASP A 273 -23.62 -0.85 -0.44
N GLY A 274 -24.64 -0.93 0.41
CA GLY A 274 -26.04 -0.79 -0.02
C GLY A 274 -26.37 0.62 -0.50
N ALA A 275 -25.74 1.63 0.10
CA ALA A 275 -25.87 3.03 -0.28
C ALA A 275 -24.80 3.50 -1.28
N GLY A 276 -23.68 2.78 -1.39
CA GLY A 276 -22.53 3.18 -2.20
C GLY A 276 -21.84 4.45 -1.67
N GLU A 277 -21.85 4.65 -0.35
CA GLU A 277 -21.31 5.86 0.28
C GLU A 277 -20.62 5.58 1.62
N TRP A 278 -19.78 6.53 2.04
CA TRP A 278 -19.12 6.50 3.35
C TRP A 278 -20.06 7.07 4.42
N THR A 279 -20.28 6.31 5.48
CA THR A 279 -21.09 6.73 6.64
C THR A 279 -20.20 7.01 7.84
N SER A 280 -20.28 8.23 8.38
CA SER A 280 -19.56 8.62 9.60
C SER A 280 -20.02 7.80 10.80
N GLN A 281 -19.05 7.26 11.54
CA GLN A 281 -19.28 6.58 12.81
C GLN A 281 -19.20 7.60 13.95
N SER A 282 -20.14 7.52 14.87
CA SER A 282 -20.09 8.37 16.06
C SER A 282 -18.98 7.88 16.98
N LEU A 283 -18.12 8.80 17.43
CA LEU A 283 -17.18 8.53 18.50
C LEU A 283 -17.84 8.77 19.86
N GLY A 284 -17.25 8.24 20.92
CA GLY A 284 -17.69 8.48 22.28
C GLY A 284 -17.49 9.92 22.73
N SER A 285 -18.10 10.29 23.86
CA SER A 285 -17.92 11.62 24.45
C SER A 285 -16.69 11.65 25.33
N SER A 286 -15.70 12.48 25.01
CA SER A 286 -14.47 12.62 25.78
C SER A 286 -13.91 14.05 25.73
N SER A 287 -13.12 14.41 26.73
CA SER A 287 -12.32 15.65 26.73
C SER A 287 -11.02 15.51 25.94
N TRP A 288 -10.68 14.28 25.52
CA TRP A 288 -9.47 13.99 24.76
C TRP A 288 -9.71 14.23 23.27
N SER A 289 -8.72 14.78 22.59
CA SER A 289 -8.70 14.99 21.15
C SER A 289 -7.35 14.61 20.57
N VAL A 290 -7.30 14.28 19.27
CA VAL A 290 -6.03 14.01 18.61
C VAL A 290 -5.17 15.28 18.56
N SER A 291 -3.93 15.17 19.02
CA SER A 291 -2.92 16.22 18.95
C SER A 291 -1.92 15.98 17.81
N ASP A 292 -1.55 14.72 17.56
CA ASP A 292 -0.60 14.36 16.50
C ASP A 292 -0.85 12.95 15.95
N ILE A 293 -0.36 12.72 14.74
CA ILE A 293 -0.36 11.40 14.10
C ILE A 293 0.90 11.21 13.26
N ASP A 294 1.59 10.10 13.53
CA ASP A 294 2.81 9.69 12.85
C ASP A 294 2.61 8.33 12.18
N ILE A 295 2.70 8.27 10.85
CA ILE A 295 2.47 7.05 10.08
C ILE A 295 3.76 6.24 10.06
N ARG A 296 3.71 5.04 10.63
CA ARG A 296 4.88 4.19 10.88
C ARG A 296 5.10 3.13 9.81
N HIS A 297 4.03 2.69 9.15
CA HIS A 297 4.07 1.63 8.15
C HIS A 297 2.99 1.84 7.09
N ILE A 298 3.36 1.66 5.82
CA ILE A 298 2.43 1.74 4.67
C ILE A 298 2.65 0.50 3.80
N GLY A 299 1.84 -0.53 3.99
CA GLY A 299 1.86 -1.75 3.19
C GLY A 299 0.59 -1.93 2.35
N MET A 300 0.60 -2.94 1.49
CA MET A 300 -0.57 -3.29 0.68
C MET A 300 -1.68 -3.96 1.51
N ALA A 301 -1.30 -4.73 2.55
CA ALA A 301 -2.24 -5.43 3.42
C ALA A 301 -2.63 -4.66 4.68
N ARG A 302 -1.81 -3.68 5.12
CA ARG A 302 -2.07 -2.87 6.30
C ARG A 302 -1.33 -1.53 6.27
N ALA A 303 -1.81 -0.58 7.06
CA ALA A 303 -1.10 0.64 7.40
C ALA A 303 -1.19 0.86 8.91
N ASP A 304 -0.07 1.26 9.51
CA ASP A 304 0.05 1.47 10.95
C ASP A 304 0.48 2.91 11.22
N ALA A 305 -0.11 3.51 12.24
CA ALA A 305 0.21 4.86 12.69
C ALA A 305 0.23 4.92 14.22
N ARG A 306 0.95 5.90 14.76
CA ARG A 306 0.88 6.30 16.16
C ARG A 306 0.06 7.57 16.26
N VAL A 307 -0.97 7.57 17.08
CA VAL A 307 -1.83 8.73 17.32
C VAL A 307 -1.63 9.18 18.75
N VAL A 308 -1.34 10.46 18.93
CA VAL A 308 -1.24 11.08 20.24
C VAL A 308 -2.56 11.79 20.54
N PHE A 309 -3.17 11.45 21.67
CA PHE A 309 -4.34 12.14 22.19
C PHE A 309 -3.90 13.12 23.29
N ALA A 310 -4.59 14.25 23.42
CA ALA A 310 -4.36 15.22 24.48
C ALA A 310 -5.68 15.76 25.06
N ASP A 311 -5.68 16.06 26.36
CA ASP A 311 -6.80 16.73 27.07
C ASP A 311 -6.47 18.18 27.49
N GLY A 312 -5.35 18.71 26.99
CA GLY A 312 -4.81 20.03 27.35
C GLY A 312 -3.90 20.03 28.57
N SER A 313 -3.80 18.91 29.29
CA SER A 313 -2.92 18.75 30.45
C SER A 313 -1.97 17.55 30.34
N SER A 314 -2.42 16.49 29.69
CA SER A 314 -1.69 15.24 29.49
C SER A 314 -1.77 14.80 28.04
N GLU A 315 -0.79 13.99 27.63
CA GLU A 315 -0.76 13.32 26.33
C GLU A 315 -0.78 11.81 26.54
N TYR A 316 -1.46 11.09 25.65
CA TYR A 316 -1.59 9.65 25.70
C TYR A 316 -1.46 9.07 24.27
N PRO A 317 -0.35 8.40 23.95
CA PRO A 317 -0.14 7.81 22.64
C PRO A 317 -0.77 6.42 22.52
N LEU A 318 -1.38 6.13 21.38
CA LEU A 318 -1.87 4.80 20.98
C LEU A 318 -1.36 4.45 19.60
N ASP A 319 -1.09 3.17 19.35
CA ASP A 319 -0.85 2.67 18.00
C ASP A 319 -2.19 2.27 17.36
N VAL A 320 -2.38 2.58 16.09
CA VAL A 320 -3.56 2.21 15.30
C VAL A 320 -3.13 1.47 14.05
N SER A 321 -3.84 0.40 13.74
CA SER A 321 -3.60 -0.40 12.54
C SER A 321 -4.89 -0.58 11.74
N ILE A 322 -4.84 -0.21 10.47
CA ILE A 322 -5.92 -0.43 9.51
C ILE A 322 -5.46 -1.51 8.55
N LYS A 323 -6.23 -2.60 8.49
CA LYS A 323 -5.88 -3.83 7.77
C LYS A 323 -6.89 -4.12 6.68
N ARG A 324 -6.46 -4.69 5.57
CA ARG A 324 -7.38 -5.11 4.50
C ARG A 324 -8.49 -6.00 5.07
N GLY A 325 -9.73 -5.70 4.68
CA GLY A 325 -10.91 -6.47 5.05
C GLY A 325 -11.46 -6.25 6.45
N TRP A 326 -10.81 -5.49 7.32
CA TRP A 326 -11.32 -5.19 8.66
C TRP A 326 -12.38 -4.08 8.60
N THR A 327 -13.44 -4.18 9.41
CA THR A 327 -14.52 -3.17 9.46
C THR A 327 -14.19 -2.01 10.38
N ASP A 328 -13.18 -2.18 11.24
CA ASP A 328 -12.81 -1.22 12.28
C ASP A 328 -11.30 -1.16 12.49
N PRO A 329 -10.77 0.02 12.87
CA PRO A 329 -9.36 0.19 13.22
C PRO A 329 -9.02 -0.59 14.51
N LEU A 330 -7.89 -1.28 14.49
CA LEU A 330 -7.32 -1.88 15.69
C LEU A 330 -6.49 -0.84 16.44
N TRP A 331 -6.94 -0.46 17.63
CA TRP A 331 -6.20 0.42 18.54
C TRP A 331 -5.47 -0.43 19.57
N MET A 332 -4.21 -0.11 19.81
CA MET A 332 -3.31 -0.90 20.64
C MET A 332 -2.54 0.01 21.59
N GLU A 333 -2.37 -0.48 22.81
CA GLU A 333 -1.50 0.14 23.80
C GLU A 333 -0.04 0.06 23.38
N ILE A 334 0.73 1.03 23.85
CA ILE A 334 2.18 0.99 23.74
C ILE A 334 2.73 0.30 24.99
N ASP A 335 3.56 -0.71 24.78
CA ASP A 335 4.16 -1.52 25.85
C ASP A 335 4.72 -0.64 26.98
N GLY A 336 4.20 -0.84 28.20
CA GLY A 336 4.69 -0.18 29.41
C GLY A 336 3.92 1.06 29.86
N GLU A 337 2.88 1.48 29.15
CA GLU A 337 2.02 2.63 29.54
C GLU A 337 0.97 2.29 30.62
N GLY A 338 0.81 1.02 30.98
CA GLY A 338 0.04 0.60 32.16
C GLY A 338 -1.49 0.59 31.98
N GLY A 339 -1.98 0.41 30.76
CA GLY A 339 -3.41 0.43 30.43
C GLY A 339 -3.80 1.66 29.61
N THR A 340 -4.82 1.51 28.77
CA THR A 340 -5.46 2.59 28.01
C THR A 340 -6.14 3.56 28.97
N GLU A 341 -5.85 4.87 28.84
CA GLU A 341 -6.55 5.92 29.60
C GLU A 341 -8.08 5.77 29.39
N PRO A 342 -8.89 5.57 30.45
CA PRO A 342 -10.29 5.20 30.30
C PRO A 342 -11.11 6.17 29.44
N ARG A 343 -10.82 7.47 29.50
CA ARG A 343 -11.53 8.48 28.68
C ARG A 343 -11.12 8.46 27.21
N VAL A 344 -9.94 7.95 26.88
CA VAL A 344 -9.53 7.67 25.49
C VAL A 344 -10.18 6.37 25.04
N ALA A 345 -10.27 5.37 25.92
CA ALA A 345 -11.02 4.14 25.63
C ALA A 345 -12.48 4.46 25.32
N ASP A 346 -13.17 5.21 26.19
CA ASP A 346 -14.57 5.63 25.99
C ASP A 346 -14.79 6.40 24.67
N LEU A 347 -13.80 7.19 24.23
CA LEU A 347 -13.85 7.92 22.96
C LEU A 347 -13.84 6.97 21.75
N LEU A 348 -13.01 5.95 21.78
CA LEU A 348 -12.72 5.08 20.65
C LEU A 348 -13.61 3.84 20.58
N ASP A 349 -14.11 3.37 21.72
CA ASP A 349 -14.91 2.14 21.87
C ASP A 349 -16.00 1.95 20.80
N PRO A 350 -16.81 2.97 20.43
CA PRO A 350 -17.86 2.78 19.42
C PRO A 350 -17.37 2.46 18.00
N ALA A 351 -16.09 2.71 17.72
CA ALA A 351 -15.48 2.61 16.40
C ALA A 351 -14.12 1.90 16.44
N ALA A 352 -13.83 1.13 17.49
CA ALA A 352 -12.63 0.32 17.63
C ALA A 352 -12.92 -1.14 17.29
N SER A 353 -11.92 -1.86 16.79
CA SER A 353 -12.00 -3.30 16.59
C SER A 353 -11.97 -4.04 17.93
N GLU A 354 -12.82 -5.06 18.06
CA GLU A 354 -12.87 -5.94 19.23
C GLU A 354 -11.85 -7.11 19.15
N GLN A 355 -11.12 -7.21 18.03
CA GLN A 355 -10.20 -8.32 17.71
C GLN A 355 -8.93 -8.31 18.56
N LEU A 356 -8.74 -9.36 19.35
CA LEU A 356 -7.61 -9.53 20.25
C LEU A 356 -6.30 -9.96 19.56
N TYR A 357 -6.38 -10.46 18.32
CA TYR A 357 -5.19 -10.91 17.58
C TYR A 357 -4.94 -10.06 16.34
N ASP A 358 -3.75 -9.48 16.26
CA ASP A 358 -3.25 -8.89 15.03
C ASP A 358 -2.62 -9.98 14.15
N PRO A 359 -3.12 -10.26 12.94
CA PRO A 359 -2.52 -11.22 12.01
C PRO A 359 -1.12 -10.83 11.52
N GLY A 360 -0.72 -9.57 11.66
CA GLY A 360 0.60 -9.08 11.23
C GLY A 360 0.78 -9.10 9.72
N ALA A 361 -0.30 -8.90 8.95
CA ALA A 361 -0.34 -9.19 7.53
C ALA A 361 0.57 -8.30 6.67
N ASP A 362 1.43 -8.91 5.87
CA ASP A 362 2.35 -8.27 4.94
C ASP A 362 2.32 -8.98 3.58
N LEU A 363 2.25 -8.24 2.48
CA LEU A 363 2.06 -8.81 1.14
C LEU A 363 3.39 -8.92 0.39
N GLY A 364 3.68 -10.10 -0.15
CA GLY A 364 4.86 -10.32 -0.98
C GLY A 364 4.63 -11.37 -2.06
N LEU A 365 5.72 -11.98 -2.53
CA LEU A 365 5.70 -13.06 -3.51
C LEU A 365 6.36 -14.35 -3.00
N VAL A 366 5.88 -15.48 -3.52
CA VAL A 366 6.49 -16.81 -3.37
C VAL A 366 6.62 -17.49 -4.73
N ASN A 367 7.59 -18.40 -4.87
CA ASN A 367 7.70 -19.22 -6.07
C ASN A 367 6.50 -20.16 -6.19
N ARG A 368 5.89 -20.23 -7.38
CA ARG A 368 4.78 -21.15 -7.64
C ARG A 368 5.18 -22.62 -7.43
N ALA A 369 6.45 -22.96 -7.57
CA ALA A 369 6.94 -24.32 -7.33
C ALA A 369 6.79 -24.79 -5.86
N VAL A 370 6.66 -23.86 -4.91
CA VAL A 370 6.43 -24.13 -3.48
C VAL A 370 4.96 -24.47 -3.20
N VAL A 371 4.07 -24.15 -4.15
CA VAL A 371 2.62 -24.29 -4.03
C VAL A 371 2.13 -25.17 -5.18
N GLN A 372 2.34 -26.49 -5.06
CA GLN A 372 1.96 -27.49 -6.07
C GLN A 372 0.97 -28.51 -5.55
#